data_AF-A0A652YN61-F1
#
_entry.id   AF-A0A652YN61-F1
#
_cell.length_a   1.000
_cell.length_b   1.000
_cell.length_c   1.000
_cell.angle_alpha   90.00
_cell.angle_beta   90.00
_cell.angle_gamma   90.00
#
_symmetry.space_group_name_H-M   'P 1'
#
loop_
_entity.id
_entity.type
_entity.pdbx_description
1 polymer ?
#
loop_
_entity_poly.entity_id
_entity_poly.type
_entity_poly.pdbx_seq_one_letter_code
_entity_poly.pdbx_strand_id
1 'polypeptide(L)'
;MSESESEPERPIDIFRRSVAIIEENLPATWSLSTQRSPDLSEAPIRLDLRSPDGSVAKFGVYAAHGVLSSDVPGIADRFPTGQTGFVCAKYLSEPVRRQLDAHALSYADATGNVSLTADRPAVWVRGRGADADPWRGPGRPSGQLAGDPSARVVRALADFAPPLAITALVRLAGASTGATYRVVQTLADRELVTRLPRGGIADANWQKMLREWAQESIAKAPTPHGFHAPDGLEALFDQLRQLSGHIYAATASVAAAPFARYAPTQRAHFHADNVDQFADALGLRRVETGADVWVTAPLSPSVFDRILTRDGIRIVSPSQAYADLLVGPDADEAAADHLMGWMIENESQWRRAASPAKDRP
;
A
#
# COMPACT_ATOMS: atom_id res chain seq x y z
N MET A 1 6.47 12.69 19.75
CA MET A 1 5.65 11.46 19.65
C MET A 1 6.61 10.31 19.48
N SER A 2 6.51 9.30 20.33
CA SER A 2 7.26 8.07 20.12
C SER A 2 6.75 7.40 18.83
N GLU A 3 7.60 6.64 18.14
CA GLU A 3 7.21 5.84 16.96
C GLU A 3 6.08 4.84 17.30
N SER A 4 5.92 4.51 18.60
CA SER A 4 4.81 3.74 19.16
C SER A 4 3.48 4.50 19.31
N GLU A 5 3.37 5.78 18.97
CA GLU A 5 2.10 6.55 19.06
C GLU A 5 1.48 6.88 17.70
N SER A 6 2.25 6.86 16.62
CA SER A 6 1.72 7.14 15.26
C SER A 6 0.82 6.01 14.75
N GLU A 7 -0.18 6.36 13.92
CA GLU A 7 -1.04 5.39 13.25
C GLU A 7 -0.20 4.55 12.27
N PRO A 8 -0.22 3.21 12.36
CA PRO A 8 0.42 2.39 11.36
C PRO A 8 -0.44 2.34 10.09
N GLU A 9 0.06 2.94 9.02
CA GLU A 9 -0.71 3.14 7.79
C GLU A 9 -0.48 2.05 6.74
N ARG A 10 0.46 1.11 6.92
CA ARG A 10 0.73 0.04 5.95
C ARG A 10 0.64 -1.36 6.57
N PRO A 11 0.30 -2.41 5.80
CA PRO A 11 0.25 -3.78 6.31
C PRO A 11 1.57 -4.24 6.94
N ILE A 12 2.71 -3.85 6.37
CA ILE A 12 4.04 -4.16 6.91
C ILE A 12 4.32 -3.45 8.24
N ASP A 13 3.88 -2.21 8.44
CA ASP A 13 4.06 -1.47 9.69
C ASP A 13 3.16 -2.05 10.79
N ILE A 14 1.91 -2.37 10.44
CA ILE A 14 0.96 -3.09 11.30
C ILE A 14 1.59 -4.41 11.77
N PHE A 15 2.16 -5.17 10.85
CA PHE A 15 2.81 -6.44 11.15
C PHE A 15 4.04 -6.25 12.05
N ARG A 16 4.96 -5.34 11.72
CA ARG A 16 6.17 -5.09 12.52
C ARG A 16 5.82 -4.73 13.96
N ARG A 17 4.82 -3.86 14.13
CA ARG A 17 4.34 -3.45 15.45
C ARG A 17 3.63 -4.58 16.20
N SER A 18 2.86 -5.39 15.49
CA SER A 18 2.24 -6.60 16.04
C SER A 18 3.28 -7.61 16.53
N VAL A 19 4.38 -7.79 15.79
CA VAL A 19 5.51 -8.64 16.19
C VAL A 19 6.19 -8.10 17.43
N ALA A 20 6.50 -6.79 17.47
CA ALA A 20 7.12 -6.16 18.64
C ALA A 20 6.27 -6.36 19.91
N ILE A 21 4.95 -6.22 19.81
CA ILE A 21 4.02 -6.46 20.93
C ILE A 21 4.08 -7.91 21.40
N ILE A 22 4.20 -8.89 20.49
CA ILE A 22 4.36 -10.29 20.90
C ILE A 22 5.71 -10.49 21.60
N GLU A 23 6.79 -9.92 21.08
CA GLU A 23 8.14 -10.02 21.68
C GLU A 23 8.18 -9.42 23.09
N GLU A 24 7.52 -8.28 23.31
CA GLU A 24 7.38 -7.65 24.64
C GLU A 24 6.63 -8.54 25.64
N ASN A 25 5.73 -9.41 25.17
CA ASN A 25 4.95 -10.33 25.99
C ASN A 25 5.53 -11.75 26.05
N LEU A 26 6.69 -11.98 25.42
CA LEU A 26 7.40 -13.27 25.44
C LEU A 26 8.62 -13.23 26.37
N PRO A 27 8.98 -14.35 27.01
CA PRO A 27 10.27 -14.45 27.68
C PRO A 27 11.42 -14.29 26.68
N ALA A 28 12.53 -13.64 27.09
CA ALA A 28 13.70 -13.37 26.24
C ALA A 28 14.37 -14.62 25.64
N THR A 29 14.03 -15.81 26.13
CA THR A 29 14.51 -17.10 25.62
C THR A 29 13.73 -17.59 24.39
N TRP A 30 12.64 -16.93 24.03
CA TRP A 30 11.86 -17.17 22.82
C TRP A 30 12.27 -16.18 21.73
N SER A 31 12.11 -16.57 20.47
CA SER A 31 12.43 -15.70 19.34
C SER A 31 11.40 -15.83 18.22
N LEU A 32 11.08 -14.72 17.57
CA LEU A 32 10.28 -14.70 16.35
C LEU A 32 11.18 -14.58 15.12
N SER A 33 10.76 -15.19 14.03
CA SER A 33 11.37 -15.03 12.72
C SER A 33 10.30 -15.02 11.64
N THR A 34 10.58 -14.46 10.47
CA THR A 34 9.56 -14.25 9.44
C THR A 34 10.06 -14.74 8.09
N GLN A 35 9.15 -15.28 7.27
CA GLN A 35 9.44 -15.52 5.86
C GLN A 35 8.85 -14.41 5.01
N ARG A 36 9.71 -13.75 4.23
CA ARG A 36 9.38 -12.55 3.46
C ARG A 36 8.26 -12.82 2.47
N SER A 37 7.37 -11.84 2.33
CA SER A 37 6.48 -11.77 1.17
C SER A 37 7.31 -11.46 -0.08
N PRO A 38 6.92 -11.97 -1.27
CA PRO A 38 7.49 -11.53 -2.55
C PRO A 38 7.33 -10.03 -2.79
N ASP A 39 6.32 -9.41 -2.16
CA ASP A 39 6.07 -7.97 -2.14
C ASP A 39 6.41 -7.39 -0.75
N LEU A 40 7.44 -6.55 -0.66
CA LEU A 40 7.89 -5.90 0.59
C LEU A 40 6.87 -4.91 1.17
N SER A 41 5.87 -4.47 0.40
CA SER A 41 4.80 -3.61 0.88
C SER A 41 3.71 -4.39 1.64
N GLU A 42 3.66 -5.71 1.43
CA GLU A 42 2.79 -6.62 2.14
C GLU A 42 3.47 -7.16 3.41
N ALA A 43 2.67 -7.55 4.40
CA ALA A 43 3.20 -8.27 5.54
C ALA A 43 3.83 -9.60 5.11
N PRO A 44 4.84 -10.12 5.84
CA PRO A 44 5.40 -11.44 5.60
C PRO A 44 4.29 -12.49 5.53
N ILE A 45 4.43 -13.48 4.66
CA ILE A 45 3.41 -14.53 4.50
C ILE A 45 3.38 -15.51 5.69
N ARG A 46 4.45 -15.52 6.50
CA ARG A 46 4.60 -16.45 7.62
C ARG A 46 5.43 -15.87 8.76
N LEU A 47 5.00 -16.23 9.97
CA LEU A 47 5.65 -15.94 11.25
C LEU A 47 6.02 -17.28 11.92
N ASP A 48 7.26 -17.43 12.35
CA ASP A 48 7.80 -18.61 13.01
C ASP A 48 8.21 -18.24 14.45
N LEU A 49 7.56 -18.86 15.44
CA LEU A 49 7.87 -18.71 16.87
C LEU A 49 8.71 -19.90 17.33
N ARG A 50 9.92 -19.63 17.81
CA ARG A 50 10.86 -20.62 18.30
C ARG A 50 10.95 -20.61 19.82
N SER A 51 10.81 -21.77 20.43
CA SER A 51 11.00 -22.00 21.86
C SER A 51 12.48 -22.23 22.22
N PRO A 52 12.82 -22.17 23.52
CA PRO A 52 14.20 -22.33 24.00
C PRO A 52 14.82 -23.69 23.67
N ASP A 53 14.00 -24.74 23.53
CA ASP A 53 14.41 -26.10 23.13
C ASP A 53 14.60 -26.25 21.61
N GLY A 54 14.39 -25.18 20.84
CA GLY A 54 14.55 -25.14 19.38
C GLY A 54 13.31 -25.54 18.58
N SER A 55 12.22 -25.99 19.22
CA SER A 55 10.98 -26.30 18.52
C SER A 55 10.31 -25.04 17.94
N VAL A 56 9.52 -25.19 16.86
CA VAL A 56 8.99 -24.05 16.10
C VAL A 56 7.50 -24.21 15.81
N ALA A 57 6.71 -23.22 16.24
CA ALA A 57 5.33 -23.01 15.80
C ALA A 57 5.31 -22.07 14.59
N LYS A 58 4.45 -22.38 13.62
CA LYS A 58 4.39 -21.71 12.31
C LYS A 58 3.00 -21.12 12.12
N PHE A 59 2.94 -19.83 11.78
CA PHE A 59 1.70 -19.11 11.59
C PHE A 59 1.61 -18.54 10.18
N GLY A 60 0.49 -18.78 9.50
CA GLY A 60 0.14 -18.01 8.29
C GLY A 60 -0.28 -16.60 8.69
N VAL A 61 0.18 -15.58 7.99
CA VAL A 61 -0.08 -14.18 8.36
C VAL A 61 -1.14 -13.56 7.49
N TYR A 62 -2.08 -12.85 8.11
CA TYR A 62 -3.03 -11.97 7.45
C TYR A 62 -2.94 -10.59 8.07
N ALA A 63 -2.46 -9.61 7.31
CA ALA A 63 -2.39 -8.22 7.75
C ALA A 63 -3.45 -7.38 7.05
N ALA A 64 -4.21 -6.59 7.82
CA ALA A 64 -5.22 -5.70 7.28
C ALA A 64 -5.34 -4.43 8.12
N HIS A 65 -5.63 -3.28 7.50
CA HIS A 65 -5.89 -2.05 8.26
C HIS A 65 -7.03 -2.19 9.26
N GLY A 66 -8.03 -3.00 8.94
CA GLY A 66 -9.12 -3.31 9.85
C GLY A 66 -9.77 -4.63 9.49
N VAL A 67 -10.37 -5.26 10.48
CA VAL A 67 -11.12 -6.51 10.34
C VAL A 67 -12.51 -6.26 10.89
N LEU A 68 -13.54 -6.62 10.12
CA LEU A 68 -14.91 -6.63 10.61
C LEU A 68 -15.23 -8.01 11.17
N SER A 69 -16.09 -8.09 12.18
CA SER A 69 -16.51 -9.38 12.76
C SER A 69 -17.13 -10.31 11.73
N SER A 70 -17.80 -9.76 10.72
CA SER A 70 -18.41 -10.50 9.59
C SER A 70 -17.38 -11.15 8.66
N ASP A 71 -16.16 -10.62 8.61
CA ASP A 71 -15.14 -11.06 7.66
C ASP A 71 -14.30 -12.21 8.23
N VAL A 72 -14.34 -12.43 9.55
CA VAL A 72 -13.52 -13.42 10.26
C VAL A 72 -13.68 -14.84 9.69
N PRO A 73 -14.90 -15.35 9.38
CA PRO A 73 -15.03 -16.67 8.77
C PRO A 73 -14.27 -16.77 7.44
N GLY A 74 -14.41 -15.78 6.57
CA GLY A 74 -13.71 -15.74 5.28
C GLY A 74 -12.19 -15.51 5.41
N ILE A 75 -11.71 -14.95 6.52
CA ILE A 75 -10.28 -14.88 6.84
C ILE A 75 -9.79 -16.26 7.31
N ALA A 76 -10.57 -16.96 8.14
CA ALA A 76 -10.23 -18.30 8.61
C ALA A 76 -10.08 -19.28 7.43
N ASP A 77 -10.97 -19.20 6.44
CA ASP A 77 -10.94 -20.02 5.23
C ASP A 77 -9.67 -19.82 4.36
N ARG A 78 -8.89 -18.74 4.59
CA ARG A 78 -7.62 -18.51 3.88
C ARG A 78 -6.50 -19.38 4.40
N PHE A 79 -6.62 -19.92 5.60
CA PHE A 79 -5.60 -20.78 6.20
C PHE A 79 -5.95 -22.24 5.92
N PRO A 80 -5.07 -23.01 5.26
CA PRO A 80 -5.23 -24.45 5.08
C PRO A 80 -5.51 -25.17 6.40
N THR A 81 -6.32 -26.23 6.37
CA THR A 81 -6.61 -27.06 7.53
C THR A 81 -5.32 -27.51 8.23
N GLY A 82 -5.19 -27.19 9.52
CA GLY A 82 -4.01 -27.51 10.33
C GLY A 82 -2.89 -26.45 10.30
N GLN A 83 -3.03 -25.37 9.53
CA GLN A 83 -2.18 -24.18 9.64
C GLN A 83 -2.81 -23.19 10.63
N THR A 84 -2.06 -22.80 11.66
CA THR A 84 -2.50 -21.76 12.59
C THR A 84 -2.45 -20.40 11.89
N GLY A 85 -3.56 -19.68 11.88
CA GLY A 85 -3.63 -18.32 11.34
C GLY A 85 -3.20 -17.28 12.38
N PHE A 86 -2.54 -16.23 11.92
CA PHE A 86 -2.17 -15.04 12.69
C PHE A 86 -2.69 -13.79 11.98
N VAL A 87 -3.62 -13.09 12.62
CA VAL A 87 -4.27 -11.88 12.10
C VAL A 87 -3.66 -10.65 12.75
N CYS A 88 -3.17 -9.71 11.96
CA CYS A 88 -2.69 -8.42 12.45
C CYS A 88 -3.49 -7.26 11.86
N ALA A 89 -3.83 -6.29 12.70
CA ALA A 89 -4.54 -5.09 12.27
C ALA A 89 -4.12 -3.83 13.03
N LYS A 90 -4.55 -2.65 12.56
CA LYS A 90 -4.31 -1.41 13.32
C LYS A 90 -4.94 -1.50 14.71
N TYR A 91 -6.19 -1.94 14.74
CA TYR A 91 -6.99 -2.13 15.94
C TYR A 91 -8.00 -3.25 15.69
N LEU A 92 -8.07 -4.21 16.60
CA LEU A 92 -9.07 -5.27 16.60
C LEU A 92 -10.06 -5.00 17.72
N SER A 93 -11.31 -4.67 17.36
CA SER A 93 -12.35 -4.41 18.36
C SER A 93 -12.70 -5.66 19.16
N GLU A 94 -13.26 -5.48 20.36
CA GLU A 94 -13.65 -6.61 21.22
C GLU A 94 -14.58 -7.64 20.52
N PRO A 95 -15.60 -7.26 19.73
CA PRO A 95 -16.37 -8.22 18.94
C PRO A 95 -15.56 -8.98 17.89
N VAL A 96 -14.55 -8.35 17.29
CA VAL A 96 -13.66 -8.99 16.31
C VAL A 96 -12.74 -9.98 17.01
N ARG A 97 -12.11 -9.57 18.12
CA ARG A 97 -11.26 -10.43 18.95
C ARG A 97 -12.01 -11.68 19.42
N ARG A 98 -13.26 -11.53 19.87
CA ARG A 98 -14.13 -12.66 20.23
C ARG A 98 -14.38 -13.62 19.07
N GLN A 99 -14.59 -13.10 17.85
CA GLN A 99 -14.76 -13.94 16.66
C GLN A 99 -13.47 -14.65 16.26
N LEU A 100 -12.32 -13.98 16.35
CA LEU A 100 -11.01 -14.57 16.08
C LEU A 100 -10.70 -15.71 17.06
N ASP A 101 -10.94 -15.47 18.36
CA ASP A 101 -10.81 -16.48 19.41
C ASP A 101 -11.73 -17.70 19.14
N ALA A 102 -12.98 -17.47 18.70
CA ALA A 102 -13.91 -18.54 18.36
C ALA A 102 -13.48 -19.40 17.15
N HIS A 103 -12.67 -18.85 16.24
CA HIS A 103 -12.10 -19.55 15.09
C HIS A 103 -10.68 -20.07 15.35
N ALA A 104 -10.20 -20.01 16.60
CA ALA A 104 -8.83 -20.40 16.99
C ALA A 104 -7.73 -19.66 16.18
N LEU A 105 -8.01 -18.42 15.76
CA LEU A 105 -7.05 -17.57 15.07
C LEU A 105 -6.27 -16.77 16.11
N SER A 106 -4.94 -16.85 16.03
CA SER A 106 -4.06 -15.96 16.78
C SER A 106 -4.13 -14.56 16.20
N TYR A 107 -3.92 -13.54 17.02
CA TYR A 107 -3.94 -12.15 16.57
C TYR A 107 -3.06 -11.23 17.41
N ALA A 108 -2.66 -10.12 16.80
CA ALA A 108 -2.22 -8.94 17.53
C ALA A 108 -2.70 -7.68 16.80
N ASP A 109 -2.82 -6.57 17.51
CA ASP A 109 -3.04 -5.27 16.88
C ASP A 109 -2.01 -4.24 17.33
N ALA A 110 -1.90 -3.15 16.58
CA ALA A 110 -0.90 -2.12 16.87
C ALA A 110 -1.17 -1.33 18.17
N THR A 111 -2.31 -1.56 18.82
CA THR A 111 -2.68 -0.91 20.10
C THR A 111 -2.29 -1.73 21.33
N GLY A 112 -1.71 -2.91 21.15
CA GLY A 112 -1.26 -3.78 22.25
C GLY A 112 -2.16 -4.98 22.54
N ASN A 113 -3.28 -5.17 21.82
CA ASN A 113 -4.09 -6.36 22.03
C ASN A 113 -3.40 -7.55 21.37
N VAL A 114 -3.18 -8.64 22.12
CA VAL A 114 -2.55 -9.85 21.59
C VAL A 114 -3.17 -11.11 22.18
N SER A 115 -3.35 -12.12 21.31
CA SER A 115 -3.72 -13.49 21.64
C SER A 115 -2.95 -14.40 20.68
N LEU A 116 -1.90 -15.06 21.14
CA LEU A 116 -1.17 -16.03 20.32
C LEU A 116 -1.14 -17.36 21.04
N THR A 117 -1.55 -18.42 20.35
CA THR A 117 -1.62 -19.77 20.92
C THR A 117 -0.99 -20.77 19.97
N ALA A 118 -0.17 -21.67 20.50
CA ALA A 118 0.25 -22.88 19.80
C ALA A 118 0.37 -24.04 20.79
N ASP A 119 0.02 -25.25 20.34
CA ASP A 119 0.12 -26.46 21.17
C ASP A 119 1.55 -27.02 21.20
N ARG A 120 2.34 -26.77 20.14
CA ARG A 120 3.71 -27.28 19.98
C ARG A 120 4.60 -26.25 19.24
N PRO A 121 5.55 -25.59 19.93
CA PRO A 121 5.69 -25.57 21.40
C PRO A 121 4.44 -25.03 22.09
N ALA A 122 4.15 -25.55 23.28
CA ALA A 122 3.01 -25.09 24.07
C ALA A 122 3.27 -23.66 24.55
N VAL A 123 2.46 -22.72 24.05
CA VAL A 123 2.55 -21.32 24.40
C VAL A 123 1.18 -20.67 24.30
N TRP A 124 0.94 -19.76 25.24
CA TRP A 124 -0.20 -18.88 25.18
C TRP A 124 0.21 -17.48 25.62
N VAL A 125 0.20 -16.54 24.68
CA VAL A 125 0.52 -15.13 24.89
C VAL A 125 -0.79 -14.35 24.90
N ARG A 126 -1.02 -13.58 25.95
CA ARG A 126 -2.16 -12.67 26.08
C ARG A 126 -1.67 -11.32 26.56
N GLY A 127 -2.16 -10.28 25.92
CA GLY A 127 -1.89 -8.90 26.29
C GLY A 127 -3.08 -8.03 25.94
N ARG A 128 -3.30 -7.00 26.75
CA ARG A 128 -4.40 -6.06 26.58
C ARG A 128 -3.85 -4.74 26.10
N GLY A 129 -4.38 -4.28 24.96
CA GLY A 129 -4.11 -2.98 24.39
C GLY A 129 -5.26 -2.02 24.65
N ALA A 130 -5.46 -1.09 23.72
CA ALA A 130 -6.55 -0.14 23.79
C ALA A 130 -7.92 -0.85 23.68
N ASP A 131 -8.91 -0.33 24.42
CA ASP A 131 -10.32 -0.76 24.35
C ASP A 131 -11.11 -0.02 23.24
N ALA A 132 -10.49 0.96 22.61
CA ALA A 132 -11.02 1.72 21.47
C ALA A 132 -9.90 2.04 20.48
N ASP A 133 -10.23 2.15 19.19
CA ASP A 133 -9.29 2.55 18.14
C ASP A 133 -8.80 3.99 18.41
N PRO A 134 -7.54 4.20 18.81
CA PRO A 134 -7.03 5.53 19.16
C PRO A 134 -6.89 6.43 17.94
N TRP A 135 -6.90 5.87 16.73
CA TRP A 135 -6.81 6.59 15.46
C TRP A 135 -8.17 6.70 14.76
N ARG A 136 -9.26 6.41 15.48
CA ARG A 136 -10.61 6.64 14.95
C ARG A 136 -10.88 8.13 14.86
N GLY A 137 -10.61 8.70 13.70
CA GLY A 137 -11.09 10.02 13.33
C GLY A 137 -12.61 10.04 13.09
N PRO A 138 -13.21 11.25 12.94
CA PRO A 138 -14.57 11.36 12.40
C PRO A 138 -14.65 10.55 11.10
N GLY A 139 -15.75 9.80 10.93
CA GLY A 139 -15.97 9.02 9.72
C GLY A 139 -15.65 9.87 8.49
N ARG A 140 -14.92 9.28 7.54
CA ARG A 140 -14.46 10.01 6.35
C ARG A 140 -15.62 10.79 5.74
N PRO A 141 -15.43 12.09 5.40
CA PRO A 141 -16.47 12.87 4.73
C PRO A 141 -16.97 12.10 3.51
N SER A 142 -18.28 11.84 3.48
CA SER A 142 -18.89 11.17 2.33
C SER A 142 -18.61 11.98 1.07
N GLY A 143 -18.16 11.30 0.02
CA GLY A 143 -17.99 11.93 -1.28
C GLY A 143 -16.60 12.51 -1.59
N GLN A 144 -15.57 12.33 -0.76
CA GLN A 144 -14.18 12.67 -1.12
C GLN A 144 -13.45 11.53 -1.85
N LEU A 145 -12.50 11.85 -2.73
CA LEU A 145 -11.55 10.97 -3.41
C LEU A 145 -10.14 11.02 -2.77
N ALA A 146 -10.01 10.98 -1.45
CA ALA A 146 -8.71 10.92 -0.75
C ALA A 146 -8.31 9.49 -0.28
N GLY A 147 -7.07 9.26 0.14
CA GLY A 147 -6.67 8.02 0.86
C GLY A 147 -6.75 6.69 0.09
N ASP A 148 -6.35 5.60 0.78
CA ASP A 148 -5.99 4.32 0.15
C ASP A 148 -7.09 3.69 -0.76
N PRO A 149 -8.36 3.55 -0.33
CA PRO A 149 -9.37 2.95 -1.20
C PRO A 149 -9.64 3.77 -2.47
N SER A 150 -9.60 5.10 -2.39
CA SER A 150 -9.79 5.96 -3.56
C SER A 150 -8.60 5.86 -4.50
N ALA A 151 -7.37 5.90 -3.98
CA ALA A 151 -6.15 5.73 -4.77
C ALA A 151 -6.19 4.42 -5.57
N ARG A 152 -6.49 3.30 -4.90
CA ARG A 152 -6.63 1.97 -5.52
C ARG A 152 -7.66 1.95 -6.65
N VAL A 153 -8.88 2.43 -6.38
CA VAL A 153 -10.00 2.35 -7.34
C VAL A 153 -9.81 3.32 -8.51
N VAL A 154 -9.40 4.57 -8.24
CA VAL A 154 -9.15 5.58 -9.28
C VAL A 154 -8.04 5.12 -10.20
N ARG A 155 -6.93 4.61 -9.65
CA ARG A 155 -5.84 4.10 -10.48
C ARG A 155 -6.20 2.87 -11.25
N ALA A 156 -6.95 1.92 -10.68
CA ALA A 156 -7.44 0.78 -11.42
C ALA A 156 -8.32 1.21 -12.62
N LEU A 157 -9.19 2.21 -12.46
CA LEU A 157 -10.03 2.73 -13.55
C LEU A 157 -9.26 3.58 -14.57
N ALA A 158 -8.19 4.26 -14.15
CA ALA A 158 -7.30 4.96 -15.06
C ALA A 158 -6.46 3.97 -15.88
N ASP A 159 -5.84 3.00 -15.22
CA ASP A 159 -4.91 2.04 -15.82
C ASP A 159 -5.60 0.96 -16.66
N PHE A 160 -6.88 0.67 -16.39
CA PHE A 160 -7.68 -0.29 -17.17
C PHE A 160 -8.87 0.39 -17.83
N ALA A 161 -8.91 0.32 -19.16
CA ALA A 161 -10.01 0.88 -19.94
C ALA A 161 -11.31 0.09 -19.67
N PRO A 162 -12.43 0.79 -19.35
CA PRO A 162 -13.76 0.20 -19.38
C PRO A 162 -14.12 -0.38 -20.76
N PRO A 163 -15.11 -1.28 -20.86
CA PRO A 163 -16.06 -1.68 -19.82
C PRO A 163 -15.46 -2.63 -18.76
N LEU A 164 -15.84 -2.46 -17.50
CA LEU A 164 -15.35 -3.24 -16.36
C LEU A 164 -16.50 -3.75 -15.47
N ALA A 165 -16.52 -5.05 -15.16
CA ALA A 165 -17.37 -5.55 -14.09
C ALA A 165 -16.88 -5.06 -12.73
N ILE A 166 -17.78 -4.81 -11.76
CA ILE A 166 -17.37 -4.38 -10.41
C ILE A 166 -16.48 -5.43 -9.73
N THR A 167 -16.75 -6.72 -9.93
CA THR A 167 -15.91 -7.81 -9.41
C THR A 167 -14.49 -7.76 -9.99
N ALA A 168 -14.35 -7.44 -11.27
CA ALA A 168 -13.04 -7.22 -11.89
C ALA A 168 -12.35 -5.98 -11.31
N LEU A 169 -13.09 -4.89 -11.09
CA LEU A 169 -12.55 -3.67 -10.47
C LEU A 169 -12.07 -3.91 -9.04
N VAL A 170 -12.84 -4.64 -8.21
CA VAL A 170 -12.43 -5.05 -6.85
C VAL A 170 -11.09 -5.78 -6.89
N ARG A 171 -10.96 -6.77 -7.80
CA ARG A 171 -9.73 -7.54 -7.98
C ARG A 171 -8.56 -6.68 -8.46
N LEU A 172 -8.76 -5.84 -9.48
CA LEU A 172 -7.71 -5.01 -10.08
C LEU A 172 -7.22 -3.89 -9.16
N ALA A 173 -8.11 -3.38 -8.31
CA ALA A 173 -7.79 -2.34 -7.31
C ALA A 173 -7.19 -2.94 -6.03
N GLY A 174 -7.46 -4.21 -5.71
CA GLY A 174 -7.08 -4.82 -4.44
C GLY A 174 -7.74 -4.16 -3.22
N ALA A 175 -8.87 -3.46 -3.43
CA ALA A 175 -9.67 -2.84 -2.36
C ALA A 175 -10.81 -3.77 -1.94
N SER A 176 -11.37 -3.58 -0.73
CA SER A 176 -12.52 -4.38 -0.30
C SER A 176 -13.78 -4.03 -1.10
N THR A 177 -14.66 -5.02 -1.31
CA THR A 177 -15.92 -4.86 -2.07
C THR A 177 -16.72 -3.63 -1.62
N GLY A 178 -16.96 -3.50 -0.31
CA GLY A 178 -17.71 -2.36 0.24
C GLY A 178 -17.01 -1.02 0.02
N ALA A 179 -15.67 -0.97 0.10
CA ALA A 179 -14.93 0.26 -0.20
C ALA A 179 -14.99 0.61 -1.69
N THR A 180 -14.85 -0.37 -2.57
CA THR A 180 -15.02 -0.19 -4.02
C THR A 180 -16.39 0.36 -4.36
N TYR A 181 -17.48 -0.22 -3.83
CA TYR A 181 -18.84 0.31 -4.07
C TYR A 181 -19.00 1.76 -3.61
N ARG A 182 -18.46 2.12 -2.45
CA ARG A 182 -18.53 3.51 -1.95
C ARG A 182 -17.77 4.48 -2.85
N VAL A 183 -16.54 4.14 -3.25
CA VAL A 183 -15.75 5.00 -4.15
C VAL A 183 -16.43 5.11 -5.51
N VAL A 184 -16.91 4.00 -6.08
CA VAL A 184 -17.64 4.00 -7.34
C VAL A 184 -18.96 4.78 -7.23
N GLN A 185 -19.59 4.86 -6.06
CA GLN A 185 -20.74 5.73 -5.84
C GLN A 185 -20.34 7.20 -5.87
N THR A 186 -19.28 7.57 -5.13
CA THR A 186 -18.72 8.93 -5.18
C THR A 186 -18.34 9.36 -6.60
N LEU A 187 -17.69 8.48 -7.37
CA LEU A 187 -17.33 8.75 -8.76
C LEU A 187 -18.58 8.93 -9.65
N ALA A 188 -19.62 8.13 -9.45
CA ALA A 188 -20.86 8.22 -10.22
C ALA A 188 -21.66 9.49 -9.87
N ASP A 189 -21.76 9.84 -8.58
CA ASP A 189 -22.43 11.05 -8.11
C ASP A 189 -21.76 12.33 -8.62
N ARG A 190 -20.46 12.25 -8.95
CA ARG A 190 -19.65 13.33 -9.55
C ARG A 190 -19.56 13.27 -11.08
N GLU A 191 -20.30 12.35 -11.70
CA GLU A 191 -20.31 12.15 -13.15
C GLU A 191 -18.92 11.81 -13.74
N LEU A 192 -18.05 11.19 -12.93
CA LEU A 192 -16.71 10.74 -13.34
C LEU A 192 -16.73 9.35 -13.97
N VAL A 193 -17.77 8.57 -13.69
CA VAL A 193 -17.99 7.24 -14.28
C VAL A 193 -19.44 7.06 -14.70
N THR A 194 -19.64 6.34 -15.80
CA THR A 194 -20.97 5.89 -16.22
C THR A 194 -21.13 4.41 -15.87
N ARG A 195 -22.27 4.02 -15.28
CA ARG A 195 -22.56 2.63 -14.94
C ARG A 195 -23.42 1.95 -16.00
N LEU A 196 -23.18 0.66 -16.22
CA LEU A 196 -24.07 -0.24 -16.96
C LEU A 196 -25.31 -0.58 -16.09
N PRO A 197 -26.46 -0.92 -16.70
CA PRO A 197 -27.67 -1.32 -15.98
C PRO A 197 -27.47 -2.49 -14.99
N ARG A 198 -26.47 -3.35 -15.24
CA ARG A 198 -26.11 -4.49 -14.38
C ARG A 198 -25.03 -4.17 -13.34
N GLY A 199 -24.73 -2.88 -13.13
CA GLY A 199 -23.83 -2.40 -12.07
C GLY A 199 -22.36 -2.29 -12.43
N GLY A 200 -21.91 -2.77 -13.60
CA GLY A 200 -20.53 -2.57 -14.09
C GLY A 200 -20.23 -1.11 -14.48
N ILE A 201 -18.96 -0.79 -14.70
CA ILE A 201 -18.51 0.50 -15.23
C ILE A 201 -18.53 0.43 -16.76
N ALA A 202 -19.33 1.30 -17.38
CA ALA A 202 -19.43 1.44 -18.83
C ALA A 202 -18.28 2.30 -19.37
N ASP A 203 -18.03 3.42 -18.71
CA ASP A 203 -17.05 4.43 -19.11
C ASP A 203 -16.52 5.18 -17.88
N ALA A 204 -15.33 5.77 -18.00
CA ALA A 204 -14.66 6.55 -16.96
C ALA A 204 -13.94 7.75 -17.58
N ASN A 205 -14.30 8.96 -17.11
CA ASN A 205 -13.56 10.19 -17.41
C ASN A 205 -12.26 10.20 -16.60
N TRP A 206 -11.29 9.41 -17.07
CA TRP A 206 -10.05 9.17 -16.36
C TRP A 206 -9.21 10.44 -16.22
N GLN A 207 -9.30 11.41 -17.15
CA GLN A 207 -8.56 12.67 -17.05
C GLN A 207 -9.04 13.48 -15.84
N LYS A 208 -10.36 13.74 -15.78
CA LYS A 208 -10.96 14.53 -14.69
C LYS A 208 -10.83 13.79 -13.35
N MET A 209 -11.03 12.47 -13.37
CA MET A 209 -10.89 11.63 -12.17
C MET A 209 -9.48 11.68 -11.58
N LEU A 210 -8.43 11.58 -12.39
CA LEU A 210 -7.05 11.66 -11.89
C LEU A 210 -6.74 13.04 -11.31
N ARG A 211 -7.20 14.12 -11.95
CA ARG A 211 -6.99 15.49 -11.46
C ARG A 211 -7.70 15.73 -10.12
N GLU A 212 -8.97 15.35 -9.99
CA GLU A 212 -9.70 15.48 -8.72
C GLU A 212 -9.09 14.62 -7.61
N TRP A 213 -8.70 13.39 -7.92
CA TRP A 213 -8.04 12.50 -6.96
C TRP A 213 -6.71 13.09 -6.46
N ALA A 214 -5.87 13.62 -7.35
CA ALA A 214 -4.60 14.22 -6.98
C ALA A 214 -4.80 15.42 -6.04
N GLN A 215 -5.70 16.35 -6.39
CA GLN A 215 -6.02 17.54 -5.59
C GLN A 215 -6.52 17.18 -4.18
N GLU A 216 -7.41 16.20 -4.07
CA GLU A 216 -7.94 15.78 -2.75
C GLU A 216 -6.95 14.93 -1.94
N SER A 217 -5.93 14.38 -2.58
CA SER A 217 -4.88 13.62 -1.91
C SER A 217 -3.82 14.51 -1.24
N ILE A 218 -3.71 15.80 -1.62
CA ILE A 218 -2.74 16.76 -1.07
C ILE A 218 -2.81 16.82 0.46
N ALA A 219 -4.03 16.92 1.01
CA ALA A 219 -4.24 17.03 2.46
C ALA A 219 -3.76 15.81 3.26
N LYS A 220 -3.50 14.69 2.58
CA LYS A 220 -2.99 13.45 3.15
C LYS A 220 -1.67 13.03 2.51
N ALA A 221 -0.95 13.93 1.85
CA ALA A 221 0.34 13.58 1.26
C ALA A 221 1.33 13.25 2.38
N PRO A 222 2.01 12.09 2.32
CA PRO A 222 3.04 11.75 3.30
C PRO A 222 4.23 12.72 3.17
N THR A 223 4.92 12.98 4.27
CA THR A 223 6.07 13.90 4.28
C THR A 223 7.26 13.30 3.50
N PRO A 224 7.75 13.97 2.45
CA PRO A 224 8.92 13.53 1.71
C PRO A 224 10.20 13.78 2.52
N HIS A 225 11.18 12.89 2.37
CA HIS A 225 12.48 13.00 3.04
C HIS A 225 13.54 13.46 2.03
N GLY A 226 14.25 14.54 2.36
CA GLY A 226 15.26 15.16 1.51
C GLY A 226 16.63 14.52 1.67
N PHE A 227 17.28 14.24 0.54
CA PHE A 227 18.61 13.68 0.44
C PHE A 227 19.45 14.40 -0.63
N HIS A 228 20.77 14.26 -0.49
CA HIS A 228 21.76 14.63 -1.47
C HIS A 228 22.46 13.38 -2.03
N ALA A 229 22.53 13.25 -3.36
CA ALA A 229 23.31 12.24 -4.06
C ALA A 229 24.76 12.74 -4.30
N PRO A 230 25.77 12.26 -3.55
CA PRO A 230 27.12 12.85 -3.56
C PRO A 230 27.83 12.81 -4.92
N ASP A 231 27.57 11.75 -5.70
CA ASP A 231 28.16 11.54 -7.02
C ASP A 231 27.26 12.03 -8.17
N GLY A 232 26.14 12.70 -7.83
CA GLY A 232 25.16 13.22 -8.77
C GLY A 232 24.10 12.21 -9.23
N LEU A 233 23.09 12.72 -9.95
CA LEU A 233 21.91 11.93 -10.35
C LEU A 233 22.22 10.85 -11.39
N GLU A 234 23.21 11.05 -12.26
CA GLU A 234 23.58 10.02 -13.25
C GLU A 234 24.15 8.77 -12.58
N ALA A 235 25.07 8.94 -11.62
CA ALA A 235 25.62 7.84 -10.83
C ALA A 235 24.53 7.15 -10.00
N LEU A 236 23.61 7.92 -9.42
CA LEU A 236 22.43 7.38 -8.73
C LEU A 236 21.58 6.49 -9.65
N PHE A 237 21.32 6.93 -10.89
CA PHE A 237 20.57 6.14 -11.87
C PHE A 237 21.32 4.86 -12.27
N ASP A 238 22.64 4.89 -12.39
CA ASP A 238 23.45 3.68 -12.61
C ASP A 238 23.35 2.69 -11.45
N GLN A 239 23.41 3.17 -10.20
CA GLN A 239 23.23 2.32 -9.02
C GLN A 239 21.83 1.70 -8.97
N LEU A 240 20.79 2.48 -9.29
CA LEU A 240 19.40 2.00 -9.32
C LEU A 240 19.19 0.86 -10.31
N ARG A 241 19.89 0.87 -11.46
CA ARG A 241 19.84 -0.23 -12.45
C ARG A 241 20.35 -1.55 -11.87
N GLN A 242 21.21 -1.50 -10.86
CA GLN A 242 21.77 -2.68 -10.19
C GLN A 242 21.09 -2.99 -8.86
N LEU A 243 20.22 -2.09 -8.37
CA LEU A 243 19.58 -2.23 -7.06
C LEU A 243 18.53 -3.34 -7.05
N SER A 244 18.83 -4.40 -6.30
CA SER A 244 17.93 -5.53 -6.07
C SER A 244 17.50 -5.63 -4.61
N GLY A 245 16.40 -6.34 -4.33
CA GLY A 245 15.95 -6.62 -2.95
C GLY A 245 15.28 -5.44 -2.22
N HIS A 246 15.10 -4.30 -2.87
CA HIS A 246 14.44 -3.10 -2.31
C HIS A 246 13.16 -2.81 -3.11
N ILE A 247 12.09 -2.32 -2.46
CA ILE A 247 10.90 -1.85 -3.17
C ILE A 247 10.98 -0.35 -3.32
N TYR A 248 11.12 0.06 -4.57
CA TYR A 248 11.09 1.46 -4.95
C TYR A 248 10.46 1.62 -6.32
N ALA A 249 10.05 2.85 -6.61
CA ALA A 249 9.73 3.30 -7.94
C ALA A 249 10.08 4.79 -8.06
N ALA A 250 10.78 5.17 -9.14
CA ALA A 250 10.95 6.58 -9.47
C ALA A 250 9.59 7.18 -9.88
N THR A 251 9.39 8.46 -9.57
CA THR A 251 8.13 9.17 -9.82
C THR A 251 8.35 10.59 -10.34
N ALA A 252 7.26 11.36 -10.45
CA ALA A 252 7.22 12.73 -10.95
C ALA A 252 7.97 12.84 -12.29
N SER A 253 8.83 13.85 -12.44
CA SER A 253 9.58 14.11 -13.68
C SER A 253 10.47 12.93 -14.10
N VAL A 254 10.98 12.11 -13.17
CA VAL A 254 11.78 10.92 -13.51
C VAL A 254 10.91 9.88 -14.22
N ALA A 255 9.68 9.65 -13.73
CA ALA A 255 8.75 8.69 -14.34
C ALA A 255 8.06 9.24 -15.60
N ALA A 256 7.87 10.55 -15.70
CA ALA A 256 7.27 11.19 -16.86
C ALA A 256 8.22 11.28 -18.06
N ALA A 257 9.52 11.47 -17.82
CA ALA A 257 10.52 11.73 -18.86
C ALA A 257 10.61 10.67 -19.99
N PRO A 258 10.43 9.36 -19.75
CA PRO A 258 10.41 8.37 -20.83
C PRO A 258 9.21 8.47 -21.78
N PHE A 259 8.15 9.20 -21.39
CA PHE A 259 6.92 9.33 -22.15
C PHE A 259 6.79 10.74 -22.76
N ALA A 260 6.96 11.76 -21.92
CA ALA A 260 6.75 13.16 -22.25
C ALA A 260 7.74 14.02 -21.46
N ARG A 261 8.97 14.16 -21.96
CA ARG A 261 10.00 14.97 -21.30
C ARG A 261 9.69 16.46 -21.48
N TYR A 262 9.16 17.08 -20.43
CA TYR A 262 8.89 18.53 -20.39
C TYR A 262 10.17 19.36 -20.23
N ALA A 263 11.00 19.02 -19.24
CA ALA A 263 12.24 19.72 -18.92
C ALA A 263 13.31 18.73 -18.41
N PRO A 264 14.60 19.12 -18.36
CA PRO A 264 15.63 18.31 -17.71
C PRO A 264 15.30 18.03 -16.25
N THR A 265 15.49 16.79 -15.82
CA THR A 265 15.28 16.38 -14.42
C THR A 265 16.41 16.93 -13.55
N GLN A 266 16.14 18.01 -12.83
CA GLN A 266 17.10 18.61 -11.90
C GLN A 266 17.09 17.94 -10.52
N ARG A 267 15.96 17.34 -10.14
CA ARG A 267 15.74 16.66 -8.86
C ARG A 267 15.02 15.35 -9.10
N ALA A 268 15.39 14.31 -8.37
CA ALA A 268 14.83 12.98 -8.53
C ALA A 268 13.88 12.64 -7.38
N HIS A 269 12.72 12.06 -7.71
CA HIS A 269 11.72 11.66 -6.73
C HIS A 269 11.51 10.16 -6.78
N PHE A 270 11.44 9.54 -5.62
CA PHE A 270 11.23 8.11 -5.47
C PHE A 270 10.18 7.84 -4.40
N HIS A 271 9.35 6.85 -4.66
CA HIS A 271 8.64 6.13 -3.60
C HIS A 271 9.48 4.94 -3.18
N ALA A 272 9.60 4.70 -1.87
CA ALA A 272 10.29 3.54 -1.31
C ALA A 272 9.50 2.98 -0.11
N ASP A 273 9.51 1.66 0.07
CA ASP A 273 8.88 1.01 1.22
C ASP A 273 9.62 1.32 2.53
N ASN A 274 10.94 1.44 2.48
CA ASN A 274 11.77 1.89 3.59
C ASN A 274 12.71 2.99 3.10
N VAL A 275 12.45 4.22 3.56
CA VAL A 275 13.20 5.41 3.16
C VAL A 275 14.67 5.29 3.52
N ASP A 276 14.97 4.91 4.77
CA ASP A 276 16.34 4.87 5.28
C ASP A 276 17.13 3.73 4.63
N GLN A 277 16.57 2.52 4.52
CA GLN A 277 17.26 1.41 3.84
C GLN A 277 17.51 1.70 2.36
N PHE A 278 16.54 2.34 1.68
CA PHE A 278 16.72 2.75 0.28
C PHE A 278 17.81 3.82 0.13
N ALA A 279 17.84 4.81 1.03
CA ALA A 279 18.85 5.85 1.03
C ALA A 279 20.26 5.30 1.31
N ASP A 280 20.39 4.45 2.33
CA ASP A 280 21.65 3.81 2.72
C ASP A 280 22.22 2.94 1.58
N ALA A 281 21.36 2.14 0.94
CA ALA A 281 21.75 1.28 -0.17
C ALA A 281 22.31 2.05 -1.39
N LEU A 282 21.94 3.32 -1.52
CA LEU A 282 22.36 4.22 -2.60
C LEU A 282 23.38 5.27 -2.14
N GLY A 283 23.86 5.20 -0.89
CA GLY A 283 24.82 6.16 -0.35
C GLY A 283 24.29 7.60 -0.28
N LEU A 284 22.98 7.78 -0.24
CA LEU A 284 22.33 9.10 -0.16
C LEU A 284 22.57 9.72 1.22
N ARG A 285 22.77 11.05 1.25
CA ARG A 285 23.00 11.79 2.51
C ARG A 285 21.77 12.60 2.88
N ARG A 286 21.22 12.37 4.07
CA ARG A 286 20.10 13.17 4.60
C ARG A 286 20.47 14.66 4.64
N VAL A 287 19.59 15.53 4.16
CA VAL A 287 19.76 16.99 4.23
C VAL A 287 18.47 17.69 4.65
N GLU A 288 18.61 18.80 5.38
CA GLU A 288 17.46 19.64 5.77
C GLU A 288 17.08 20.64 4.67
N THR A 289 18.04 21.06 3.83
CA THR A 289 17.84 22.02 2.73
C THR A 289 18.70 21.65 1.54
N GLY A 290 18.24 21.97 0.33
CA GLY A 290 19.00 21.74 -0.90
C GLY A 290 19.03 20.28 -1.35
N ALA A 291 17.99 19.50 -1.04
CA ALA A 291 17.85 18.14 -1.53
C ALA A 291 17.78 18.08 -3.07
N ASP A 292 18.55 17.18 -3.66
CA ASP A 292 18.45 16.81 -5.08
C ASP A 292 17.73 15.47 -5.29
N VAL A 293 17.51 14.73 -4.20
CA VAL A 293 16.73 13.50 -4.16
C VAL A 293 15.66 13.59 -3.07
N TRP A 294 14.43 13.27 -3.42
CA TRP A 294 13.32 13.12 -2.49
C TRP A 294 12.87 11.67 -2.44
N VAL A 295 12.76 11.11 -1.24
CA VAL A 295 12.25 9.77 -1.02
C VAL A 295 11.02 9.84 -0.12
N THR A 296 9.93 9.22 -0.57
CA THR A 296 8.66 9.23 0.13
C THR A 296 8.22 7.80 0.42
N ALA A 297 7.83 7.52 1.66
CA ALA A 297 7.10 6.30 1.98
C ALA A 297 5.62 6.53 1.63
N PRO A 298 5.05 5.85 0.62
CA PRO A 298 3.68 6.12 0.22
C PRO A 298 2.68 5.56 1.25
N LEU A 299 1.58 6.29 1.46
CA LEU A 299 0.47 5.85 2.34
C LEU A 299 -0.22 4.59 1.82
N SER A 300 -0.29 4.46 0.50
CA SER A 300 -0.92 3.32 -0.17
C SER A 300 0.15 2.53 -0.89
N PRO A 301 0.26 1.21 -0.66
CA PRO A 301 1.16 0.36 -1.43
C PRO A 301 0.76 0.30 -2.90
N SER A 302 -0.48 0.70 -3.24
CA SER A 302 -0.93 0.75 -4.64
C SER A 302 -0.03 1.63 -5.52
N VAL A 303 0.73 2.58 -4.96
CA VAL A 303 1.80 3.33 -5.65
C VAL A 303 2.73 2.42 -6.47
N PHE A 304 3.01 1.22 -5.96
CA PHE A 304 3.86 0.21 -6.62
C PHE A 304 3.10 -0.73 -7.55
N ASP A 305 1.77 -0.64 -7.63
CA ASP A 305 1.01 -1.37 -8.63
C ASP A 305 1.42 -0.93 -10.03
N ARG A 306 1.56 -1.90 -10.93
CA ARG A 306 1.75 -1.65 -12.37
C ARG A 306 3.02 -0.83 -12.66
N ILE A 307 4.04 -0.94 -11.81
CA ILE A 307 5.39 -0.42 -12.07
C ILE A 307 5.84 -0.84 -13.47
N LEU A 308 6.48 0.11 -14.15
CA LEU A 308 7.14 -0.10 -15.43
C LEU A 308 8.65 -0.08 -15.21
N THR A 309 9.40 -0.73 -16.10
CA THR A 309 10.86 -0.57 -16.14
C THR A 309 11.24 0.18 -17.42
N ARG A 310 11.93 1.31 -17.28
CA ARG A 310 12.45 2.12 -18.39
C ARG A 310 13.92 2.39 -18.13
N ASP A 311 14.77 2.11 -19.12
CA ASP A 311 16.23 2.23 -19.01
C ASP A 311 16.83 1.55 -17.77
N GLY A 312 16.26 0.40 -17.40
CA GLY A 312 16.66 -0.39 -16.23
C GLY A 312 16.19 0.17 -14.88
N ILE A 313 15.42 1.26 -14.87
CA ILE A 313 14.90 1.90 -13.66
C ILE A 313 13.41 1.57 -13.51
N ARG A 314 13.01 1.14 -12.31
CA ARG A 314 11.62 0.97 -11.94
C ARG A 314 10.96 2.34 -11.76
N ILE A 315 9.86 2.57 -12.48
CA ILE A 315 9.09 3.81 -12.43
C ILE A 315 7.61 3.51 -12.15
N VAL A 316 6.91 4.44 -11.52
CA VAL A 316 5.46 4.31 -11.30
C VAL A 316 4.67 4.32 -12.62
N SER A 317 3.40 3.90 -12.59
CA SER A 317 2.51 4.00 -13.76
C SER A 317 2.28 5.47 -14.18
N PRO A 318 1.98 5.77 -15.46
CA PRO A 318 1.70 7.14 -15.90
C PRO A 318 0.61 7.85 -15.10
N SER A 319 -0.45 7.12 -14.69
CA SER A 319 -1.50 7.62 -13.80
C SER A 319 -0.97 8.12 -12.45
N GLN A 320 -0.02 7.41 -11.85
CA GLN A 320 0.61 7.80 -10.59
C GLN A 320 1.62 8.93 -10.81
N ALA A 321 2.42 8.87 -11.89
CA ALA A 321 3.37 9.92 -12.23
C ALA A 321 2.66 11.28 -12.42
N TYR A 322 1.51 11.29 -13.10
CA TYR A 322 0.68 12.48 -13.25
C TYR A 322 0.20 13.03 -11.91
N ALA A 323 -0.31 12.18 -11.01
CA ALA A 323 -0.75 12.62 -9.69
C ALA A 323 0.41 13.15 -8.84
N ASP A 324 1.57 12.51 -8.89
CA ASP A 324 2.75 12.92 -8.13
C ASP A 324 3.35 14.24 -8.65
N LEU A 325 3.23 14.54 -9.95
CA LEU A 325 3.56 15.85 -10.52
C LEU A 325 2.67 16.99 -9.99
N LEU A 326 1.46 16.69 -9.51
CA LEU A 326 0.55 17.71 -8.96
C LEU A 326 0.69 17.92 -7.45
N VAL A 327 1.29 16.96 -6.72
CA VAL A 327 1.24 16.91 -5.25
C VAL A 327 2.63 16.87 -4.60
N GLY A 328 3.67 16.47 -5.33
CA GLY A 328 5.02 16.30 -4.80
C GLY A 328 5.66 17.61 -4.31
N PRO A 329 6.80 17.53 -3.59
CA PRO A 329 7.54 18.71 -3.10
C PRO A 329 7.95 19.67 -4.23
N ASP A 330 8.07 19.13 -5.45
CA ASP A 330 8.40 19.86 -6.67
C ASP A 330 7.24 19.78 -7.68
N ALA A 331 6.01 19.95 -7.18
CA ALA A 331 4.82 19.96 -8.01
C ALA A 331 4.97 20.93 -9.20
N ASP A 332 4.64 20.42 -10.39
CA ASP A 332 4.82 21.09 -11.66
C ASP A 332 3.60 20.78 -12.54
N GLU A 333 2.63 21.71 -12.52
CA GLU A 333 1.38 21.59 -13.27
C GLU A 333 1.64 21.59 -14.79
N ALA A 334 2.67 22.29 -15.27
CA ALA A 334 3.01 22.32 -16.69
C ALA A 334 3.57 20.96 -17.16
N ALA A 335 4.43 20.34 -16.35
CA ALA A 335 4.88 18.97 -16.61
C ALA A 335 3.73 17.95 -16.52
N ALA A 336 2.80 18.14 -15.56
CA ALA A 336 1.63 17.28 -15.42
C ALA A 336 0.71 17.37 -16.65
N ASP A 337 0.41 18.59 -17.13
CA ASP A 337 -0.40 18.81 -18.33
C ASP A 337 0.29 18.28 -19.59
N HIS A 338 1.62 18.40 -19.69
CA HIS A 338 2.38 17.82 -20.79
C HIS A 338 2.30 16.29 -20.80
N LEU A 339 2.44 15.65 -19.63
CA LEU A 339 2.23 14.20 -19.50
C LEU A 339 0.79 13.78 -19.82
N MET A 340 -0.20 14.55 -19.37
CA MET A 340 -1.62 14.31 -19.68
C MET A 340 -1.89 14.35 -21.18
N GLY A 341 -1.32 15.32 -21.90
CA GLY A 341 -1.40 15.40 -23.37
C GLY A 341 -0.88 14.13 -24.04
N TRP A 342 0.31 13.66 -23.65
CA TRP A 342 0.85 12.40 -24.14
C TRP A 342 -0.05 11.20 -23.79
N MET A 343 -0.58 11.14 -22.56
CA MET A 343 -1.48 10.06 -22.12
C MET A 343 -2.76 9.98 -22.96
N ILE A 344 -3.32 11.14 -23.36
CA ILE A 344 -4.51 11.21 -24.23
C ILE A 344 -4.17 10.70 -25.65
N GLU A 345 -3.05 11.14 -26.21
CA GLU A 345 -2.63 10.76 -27.57
C GLU A 345 -2.21 9.28 -27.67
N ASN A 346 -1.83 8.67 -26.55
CA ASN A 346 -1.23 7.34 -26.50
C ASN A 346 -1.99 6.38 -25.57
N GLU A 347 -3.31 6.51 -25.43
CA GLU A 347 -4.12 5.71 -24.49
C GLU A 347 -3.83 4.20 -24.55
N SER A 348 -3.70 3.63 -25.76
CA SER A 348 -3.44 2.20 -25.95
C SER A 348 -2.04 1.73 -25.50
N GLN A 349 -1.10 2.65 -25.31
CA GLN A 349 0.27 2.34 -24.88
C GLN A 349 0.40 2.23 -23.36
N TRP A 350 -0.47 2.88 -22.59
CA TRP A 350 -0.39 2.89 -21.13
C TRP A 350 -1.63 2.32 -20.44
N ARG A 351 -2.83 2.48 -21.01
CA ARG A 351 -4.05 1.85 -20.52
C ARG A 351 -4.13 0.42 -21.05
N ARG A 352 -4.38 -0.50 -20.13
CA ARG A 352 -4.58 -1.92 -20.46
C ARG A 352 -6.04 -2.15 -20.77
N ALA A 353 -6.32 -3.00 -21.76
CA ALA A 353 -7.66 -3.56 -21.88
C ALA A 353 -7.96 -4.36 -20.60
N ALA A 354 -9.14 -4.17 -20.03
CA ALA A 354 -9.65 -5.10 -19.05
C ALA A 354 -9.76 -6.47 -19.72
N SER A 355 -8.90 -7.43 -19.36
CA SER A 355 -9.07 -8.79 -19.90
C SER A 355 -10.49 -9.24 -19.59
N PRO A 356 -11.25 -9.76 -20.58
CA PRO A 356 -12.52 -10.39 -20.29
C PRO A 356 -12.21 -11.51 -19.31
N ALA A 357 -12.79 -11.44 -18.11
CA ALA A 357 -12.72 -12.54 -17.18
C ALA A 357 -13.18 -13.79 -17.93
N LYS A 358 -12.32 -14.81 -17.99
CA LYS A 358 -12.75 -16.18 -18.23
C LYS A 358 -13.54 -16.64 -16.99
N ASP A 359 -14.67 -15.99 -16.74
CA ASP A 359 -15.67 -16.37 -15.77
C ASP A 359 -16.98 -16.52 -16.56
N ARG A 360 -17.06 -17.61 -17.33
CA ARG A 360 -18.34 -18.27 -17.53
C ARG A 360 -18.34 -19.51 -16.63
N PRO A 361 -19.49 -19.83 -16.00
CA PRO A 361 -19.60 -20.94 -15.07
C PRO A 361 -19.16 -22.26 -15.69
#